data_AF-A0A9P5GXT7-F1
#
_entry.id   AF-A0A9P5GXT7-F1
#
_cell.length_a   1.000
_cell.length_b   1.000
_cell.length_c   1.000
_cell.angle_alpha   90.00
_cell.angle_beta   90.00
_cell.angle_gamma   90.00
#
_symmetry.space_group_name_H-M   'P 1'
#
loop_
_entity.id
_entity.type
_entity.pdbx_description
1 polymer ?
#
loop_
_entity_poly.entity_id
_entity_poly.type
_entity_poly.pdbx_seq_one_letter_code
_entity_poly.pdbx_strand_id
1 'polypeptide(L)'
;MALSISELEALSSISIHDPIPADLLTRALASPPFIPSNSIINIRDLGDATAWLAAHVKRIFDLRKAPERASNPSPVVPGVENVWYEQEGIYTPGCLEDFAIGEGEVGWKRQYLATTQRYKPSIRAVLEHVRDRPTEPFLFHCTAGKDRTAVVAGLLQSLAGTATDRVVFDYMLSRIGIEPAREKLKAFLVAGLGEVNPETPGFWNIASLKPSYWAAFLEGLQEEYGGWDGYVTKGLGFSEEDLETIKKNLREKHLGYGRLLGYGRLLGYVRPLGYGGLWVFRLGYLDSGQFKLHPLPETMQK
;
A
#
# COMPACT_ATOMS: atom_id res chain seq x y z
N MET A 1 17.44 18.31 -0.53
CA MET A 1 17.74 17.42 -1.67
C MET A 1 16.98 16.12 -1.48
N ALA A 2 16.58 15.46 -2.57
CA ALA A 2 15.93 14.15 -2.51
C ALA A 2 16.87 13.10 -1.89
N LEU A 3 16.30 12.13 -1.17
CA LEU A 3 17.04 10.99 -0.62
C LEU A 3 17.34 9.95 -1.71
N SER A 4 18.51 9.35 -1.64
CA SER A 4 18.91 8.16 -2.39
C SER A 4 18.16 6.91 -1.89
N ILE A 5 18.18 5.84 -2.69
CA ILE A 5 17.58 4.54 -2.31
C ILE A 5 18.20 4.02 -1.01
N SER A 6 19.52 4.08 -0.86
CA SER A 6 20.20 3.63 0.36
C SER A 6 19.83 4.45 1.60
N GLU A 7 19.59 5.76 1.44
CA GLU A 7 19.08 6.60 2.54
C GLU A 7 17.65 6.22 2.92
N LEU A 8 16.79 5.89 1.94
CA LEU A 8 15.43 5.41 2.20
C LEU A 8 15.42 4.01 2.86
N GLU A 9 16.31 3.10 2.45
CA GLU A 9 16.50 1.79 3.08
C GLU A 9 16.87 1.94 4.55
N ALA A 10 17.88 2.78 4.84
CA ALA A 10 18.29 3.08 6.21
C ALA A 10 17.15 3.68 7.04
N LEU A 11 16.41 4.64 6.47
CA LEU A 11 15.29 5.30 7.15
C LEU A 11 14.13 4.33 7.43
N SER A 12 13.82 3.44 6.49
CA SER A 12 12.79 2.40 6.64
C SER A 12 13.15 1.32 7.65
N SER A 13 14.43 1.20 8.02
CA SER A 13 14.93 0.26 9.01
C SER A 13 14.87 0.81 10.44
N ILE A 14 14.54 2.10 10.61
CA ILE A 14 14.35 2.70 11.94
C ILE A 14 13.14 2.03 12.60
N SER A 15 13.34 1.57 13.83
CA SER A 15 12.29 0.96 14.65
C SER A 15 11.06 1.89 14.75
N ILE A 16 9.85 1.36 14.76
CA ILE A 16 8.64 2.20 14.94
C ILE A 16 8.53 2.79 16.36
N HIS A 17 9.32 2.26 17.29
CA HIS A 17 9.52 2.86 18.61
C HIS A 17 10.09 4.28 18.48
N ASP A 18 11.07 4.44 17.59
CA ASP A 18 11.83 5.66 17.42
C ASP A 18 11.18 6.54 16.33
N PRO A 19 10.84 7.80 16.63
CA PRO A 19 10.34 8.71 15.61
C PRO A 19 11.39 8.97 14.55
N ILE A 20 10.96 9.07 13.29
CA ILE A 20 11.85 9.55 12.22
C ILE A 20 12.02 11.07 12.40
N PRO A 21 13.25 11.61 12.36
CA PRO A 21 13.49 13.05 12.39
C PRO A 21 12.69 13.80 11.32
N ALA A 22 12.03 14.90 11.69
CA ALA A 22 11.06 15.59 10.84
C ALA A 22 11.65 16.12 9.52
N ASP A 23 12.92 16.52 9.51
CA ASP A 23 13.63 16.98 8.32
C ASP A 23 13.88 15.82 7.34
N LEU A 24 14.29 14.66 7.86
CA LEU A 24 14.48 13.43 7.07
C LEU A 24 13.14 12.91 6.55
N LEU A 25 12.10 12.92 7.39
CA LEU A 25 10.75 12.52 6.99
C LEU A 25 10.23 13.40 5.85
N THR A 26 10.37 14.72 5.96
CA THR A 26 9.95 15.66 4.91
C THR A 26 10.70 15.42 3.61
N ARG A 27 12.02 15.22 3.68
CA ARG A 27 12.85 14.90 2.51
C ARG A 27 12.46 13.56 1.90
N ALA A 28 12.23 12.54 2.71
CA ALA A 28 11.84 11.21 2.27
C ALA A 28 10.49 11.24 1.54
N LEU A 29 9.48 11.86 2.14
CA LEU A 29 8.14 11.99 1.54
C LEU A 29 8.14 12.88 0.29
N ALA A 30 9.15 13.73 0.12
CA ALA A 30 9.36 14.53 -1.09
C ALA A 30 10.22 13.85 -2.16
N SER A 31 10.71 12.62 -1.90
CA SER A 31 11.61 11.87 -2.78
C SER A 31 10.90 10.67 -3.40
N PRO A 32 11.12 10.37 -4.69
CA PRO A 32 10.63 9.13 -5.28
C PRO A 32 10.99 7.90 -4.41
N PRO A 33 10.07 6.93 -4.25
CA PRO A 33 8.77 6.84 -4.91
C PRO A 33 7.65 7.64 -4.23
N PHE A 34 7.93 8.33 -3.12
CA PHE A 34 6.98 9.26 -2.53
C PHE A 34 6.89 10.52 -3.39
N ILE A 35 5.69 10.83 -3.86
CA ILE A 35 5.45 12.06 -4.60
C ILE A 35 4.86 13.07 -3.62
N PRO A 36 5.52 14.22 -3.37
CA PRO A 36 4.94 15.28 -2.58
C PRO A 36 3.72 15.82 -3.33
N SER A 37 2.55 15.67 -2.70
CA SER A 37 1.29 16.21 -3.19
C SER A 37 0.86 17.33 -2.26
N ASN A 38 0.34 18.44 -2.80
CA ASN A 38 -0.34 19.48 -2.03
C ASN A 38 -1.65 18.97 -1.39
N SER A 39 -1.94 17.68 -1.56
CA SER A 39 -3.13 16.98 -1.09
C SER A 39 -2.79 15.50 -0.98
N ILE A 40 -2.39 15.03 0.20
CA ILE A 40 -2.28 13.59 0.44
C ILE A 40 -3.61 13.13 1.05
N ILE A 41 -4.23 12.17 0.35
CA ILE A 41 -5.60 11.77 0.58
C ILE A 41 -5.72 10.91 1.83
N ASN A 42 -5.91 11.56 2.98
CA ASN A 42 -6.99 11.14 3.85
C ASN A 42 -8.29 11.47 3.09
N ILE A 43 -9.02 10.43 2.69
CA ILE A 43 -10.28 10.53 1.96
C ILE A 43 -11.28 11.49 2.64
N ARG A 44 -11.11 11.72 3.95
CA ARG A 44 -11.95 12.60 4.76
C ARG A 44 -11.62 14.09 4.65
N ASP A 45 -10.45 14.47 4.11
CA ASP A 45 -9.95 15.86 4.16
C ASP A 45 -9.99 16.58 2.80
N LEU A 46 -10.68 16.05 1.77
CA LEU A 46 -10.51 16.55 0.40
C LEU A 46 -11.79 16.90 -0.37
N GLY A 47 -11.97 18.21 -0.53
CA GLY A 47 -12.51 18.75 -1.77
C GLY A 47 -11.52 18.63 -2.95
N ASP A 48 -10.22 18.86 -2.73
CA ASP A 48 -9.25 19.09 -3.82
C ASP A 48 -8.78 17.84 -4.60
N ALA A 49 -8.73 16.65 -3.98
CA ALA A 49 -8.27 15.46 -4.69
C ALA A 49 -9.36 14.74 -5.48
N THR A 50 -10.63 15.08 -5.24
CA THR A 50 -11.77 14.53 -6.00
C THR A 50 -11.65 14.88 -7.48
N ALA A 51 -11.21 16.10 -7.80
CA ALA A 51 -10.96 16.52 -9.18
C ALA A 51 -9.81 15.72 -9.82
N TRP A 52 -8.72 15.47 -9.08
CA TRP A 52 -7.62 14.67 -9.58
C TRP A 52 -8.03 13.21 -9.81
N LEU A 53 -8.72 12.60 -8.84
CA LEU A 53 -9.22 11.22 -8.94
C LEU A 53 -10.19 11.07 -10.12
N ALA A 54 -11.13 12.00 -10.30
CA ALA A 54 -12.06 12.00 -11.43
C ALA A 54 -11.34 12.05 -12.79
N ALA A 55 -10.21 12.74 -12.86
CA ALA A 55 -9.41 12.88 -14.08
C ALA A 55 -8.48 11.67 -14.35
N HIS A 56 -8.02 10.95 -13.33
CA HIS A 56 -6.92 9.98 -13.47
C HIS A 56 -7.23 8.55 -13.02
N VAL A 57 -8.37 8.32 -12.37
CA VAL A 57 -8.75 7.00 -11.85
C VAL A 57 -10.14 6.65 -12.39
N LYS A 58 -10.36 5.37 -12.70
CA LYS A 58 -11.69 4.84 -13.08
C LYS A 58 -12.27 3.96 -12.00
N ARG A 59 -11.43 3.29 -11.22
CA ARG A 59 -11.86 2.40 -10.15
C ARG A 59 -11.01 2.53 -8.89
N ILE A 60 -11.67 2.49 -7.74
CA ILE A 60 -11.05 2.43 -6.42
C ILE A 60 -11.48 1.13 -5.74
N PHE A 61 -10.54 0.27 -5.41
CA PHE A 61 -10.76 -0.94 -4.62
C PHE A 61 -10.53 -0.64 -3.13
N ASP A 62 -11.61 -0.64 -2.35
CA ASP A 62 -11.56 -0.39 -0.92
C ASP A 62 -11.37 -1.72 -0.17
N LEU A 63 -10.21 -1.89 0.48
CA LEU A 63 -9.86 -3.09 1.25
C LEU A 63 -10.20 -2.93 2.74
N ARG A 64 -10.99 -1.93 3.12
CA ARG A 64 -11.41 -1.71 4.52
C ARG A 64 -12.57 -2.63 4.89
N LYS A 65 -12.63 -3.03 6.15
CA LYS A 65 -13.76 -3.78 6.71
C LYS A 65 -15.01 -2.89 6.80
N ALA A 66 -16.19 -3.50 6.87
CA ALA A 66 -17.45 -2.76 6.99
C ALA A 66 -17.46 -1.72 8.14
N PRO A 67 -16.97 -2.02 9.37
CA PRO A 67 -16.90 -1.02 10.43
C PRO A 67 -15.95 0.14 10.13
N GLU A 68 -14.81 -0.13 9.47
CA GLU A 68 -13.85 0.91 9.09
C GLU A 68 -14.46 1.88 8.07
N ARG A 69 -15.27 1.36 7.13
CA ARG A 69 -16.02 2.15 6.13
C ARG A 69 -17.16 2.93 6.75
N ALA A 70 -17.91 2.34 7.68
CA ALA A 70 -18.98 3.04 8.40
C ALA A 70 -18.43 4.22 9.21
N SER A 71 -17.33 4.00 9.92
CA SER A 71 -16.66 5.05 10.70
C SER A 71 -15.96 6.10 9.85
N ASN A 72 -15.54 5.75 8.63
CA ASN A 72 -14.81 6.61 7.70
C ASN A 72 -15.30 6.38 6.25
N PRO A 73 -16.47 6.92 5.85
CA PRO A 73 -17.01 6.67 4.51
C PRO A 73 -16.08 7.21 3.41
N SER A 74 -15.99 6.50 2.28
CA SER A 74 -15.29 6.99 1.08
C SER A 74 -16.00 8.19 0.48
N PRO A 75 -15.27 9.13 -0.17
CA PRO A 75 -15.89 10.26 -0.83
C PRO A 75 -16.51 9.77 -2.15
N VAL A 76 -17.60 10.40 -2.57
CA VAL A 76 -18.16 10.14 -3.91
C VAL A 76 -17.36 10.96 -4.91
N VAL A 77 -16.67 10.28 -5.82
CA VAL A 77 -15.87 10.91 -6.87
C VAL A 77 -16.58 10.73 -8.21
N PRO A 78 -17.00 11.80 -8.91
CA PRO A 78 -17.68 11.69 -10.19
C PRO A 78 -16.86 10.90 -11.22
N GLY A 79 -17.50 9.93 -11.88
CA GLY A 79 -16.86 9.10 -12.91
C GLY A 79 -15.89 8.04 -12.38
N VAL A 80 -15.82 7.83 -11.07
CA VAL A 80 -14.99 6.80 -10.43
C VAL A 80 -15.87 5.79 -9.70
N GLU A 81 -15.70 4.52 -10.05
CA GLU A 81 -16.39 3.43 -9.38
C GLU A 81 -15.65 3.04 -8.09
N ASN A 82 -16.35 3.02 -6.96
CA ASN A 82 -15.83 2.46 -5.71
C ASN A 82 -16.27 0.99 -5.61
N VAL A 83 -15.31 0.07 -5.66
CA VAL A 83 -15.53 -1.37 -5.56
C VAL A 83 -15.14 -1.85 -4.17
N TRP A 84 -16.06 -2.55 -3.54
CA TRP A 84 -15.88 -3.14 -2.21
C TRP A 84 -16.57 -4.48 -2.14
N TYR A 85 -15.90 -5.44 -1.52
CA TYR A 85 -16.47 -6.74 -1.20
C TYR A 85 -16.37 -7.01 0.29
N GLU A 86 -17.37 -7.71 0.83
CA GLU A 86 -17.30 -8.25 2.16
C GLU A 86 -16.18 -9.29 2.27
N GLN A 87 -15.53 -9.34 3.42
CA GLN A 87 -14.45 -10.28 3.66
C GLN A 87 -15.02 -11.66 3.98
N GLU A 88 -14.35 -12.71 3.49
CA GLU A 88 -14.71 -14.08 3.79
C GLU A 88 -14.21 -14.51 5.18
N GLY A 89 -14.88 -15.52 5.73
CA GLY A 89 -14.48 -16.18 6.97
C GLY A 89 -14.56 -15.31 8.23
N ILE A 90 -14.36 -15.96 9.38
CA ILE A 90 -14.35 -15.30 10.68
C ILE A 90 -13.03 -14.55 10.84
N TYR A 91 -13.09 -13.29 11.29
CA TYR A 91 -11.90 -12.57 11.71
C TYR A 91 -11.45 -13.07 13.07
N THR A 92 -10.30 -13.73 13.11
CA THR A 92 -9.55 -13.90 14.34
C THR A 92 -8.48 -12.81 14.35
N PRO A 93 -8.58 -11.79 15.22
CA PRO A 93 -7.47 -10.86 15.45
C PRO A 93 -6.21 -11.66 15.75
N GLY A 94 -5.05 -11.20 15.28
CA GLY A 94 -3.79 -11.81 15.69
C GLY A 94 -3.66 -11.76 17.21
N CYS A 95 -3.30 -12.89 17.81
CA CYS A 95 -3.02 -12.97 19.24
C CYS A 95 -1.72 -12.20 19.51
N LEU A 96 -1.68 -11.36 20.54
CA LEU A 96 -0.41 -10.68 20.90
C LEU A 96 0.69 -11.68 21.22
N GLU A 97 0.32 -12.85 21.70
CA GLU A 97 1.16 -14.01 21.96
C GLU A 97 1.91 -14.45 20.69
N ASP A 98 1.25 -14.47 19.52
CA ASP A 98 1.93 -14.83 18.26
C ASP A 98 2.96 -13.77 17.87
N PHE A 99 2.68 -12.50 18.17
CA PHE A 99 3.62 -11.39 17.92
C PHE A 99 4.73 -11.33 18.96
N ALA A 100 4.58 -11.97 20.11
CA ALA A 100 5.60 -12.10 21.13
C ALA A 100 6.60 -13.24 20.84
N ILE A 101 6.30 -14.14 19.89
CA ILE A 101 7.23 -15.19 19.47
C ILE A 101 8.27 -14.62 18.51
N GLY A 102 9.55 -14.81 18.85
CA GLY A 102 10.68 -14.29 18.07
C GLY A 102 10.60 -12.76 17.97
N GLU A 103 10.77 -12.24 16.76
CA GLU A 103 10.66 -10.82 16.47
C GLU A 103 9.27 -10.46 15.92
N GLY A 104 8.30 -11.38 15.97
CA GLY A 104 6.92 -11.22 15.49
C GLY A 104 6.59 -11.91 14.16
N GLU A 105 7.52 -12.70 13.61
CA GLU A 105 7.37 -13.39 12.33
C GLU A 105 6.14 -14.30 12.31
N VAL A 106 5.88 -15.01 13.41
CA VAL A 106 4.75 -15.96 13.52
C VAL A 106 3.41 -15.23 13.40
N GLY A 107 3.23 -14.14 14.16
CA GLY A 107 2.04 -13.31 14.10
C GLY A 107 1.82 -12.70 12.71
N TRP A 108 2.87 -12.17 12.07
CA TRP A 108 2.76 -11.56 10.75
C TRP A 108 2.57 -12.57 9.61
N LYS A 109 3.23 -13.73 9.65
CA LYS A 109 2.98 -14.84 8.70
C LYS A 109 1.49 -15.21 8.73
N ARG A 110 0.93 -15.43 9.92
CA ARG A 110 -0.50 -15.72 10.11
C ARG A 110 -1.40 -14.58 9.61
N GLN A 111 -1.08 -13.34 9.95
CA GLN A 111 -1.91 -12.18 9.60
C GLN A 111 -1.93 -11.89 8.09
N TYR A 112 -0.81 -12.06 7.38
CA TYR A 112 -0.75 -11.88 5.94
C TYR A 112 -1.39 -13.06 5.17
N LEU A 113 -1.23 -14.31 5.63
CA LEU A 113 -2.00 -15.45 5.08
C LEU A 113 -3.51 -15.30 5.32
N ALA A 114 -3.92 -14.87 6.50
CA ALA A 114 -5.32 -14.56 6.75
C ALA A 114 -5.83 -13.45 5.81
N THR A 115 -4.96 -12.51 5.41
CA THR A 115 -5.33 -11.49 4.42
C THR A 115 -5.56 -12.11 3.04
N THR A 116 -4.69 -13.00 2.57
CA THR A 116 -4.87 -13.68 1.27
C THR A 116 -6.11 -14.58 1.26
N GLN A 117 -6.47 -15.18 2.39
CA GLN A 117 -7.65 -16.03 2.51
C GLN A 117 -8.95 -15.22 2.59
N ARG A 118 -8.99 -14.16 3.40
CA ARG A 118 -10.24 -13.43 3.70
C ARG A 118 -10.58 -12.36 2.68
N TYR A 119 -9.58 -11.80 2.00
CA TYR A 119 -9.78 -10.76 0.99
C TYR A 119 -9.85 -11.33 -0.43
N LYS A 120 -10.03 -12.64 -0.59
CA LYS A 120 -10.17 -13.29 -1.91
C LYS A 120 -11.12 -12.56 -2.84
N PRO A 121 -12.35 -12.15 -2.46
CA PRO A 121 -13.24 -11.42 -3.37
C PRO A 121 -12.64 -10.10 -3.87
N SER A 122 -12.01 -9.33 -2.98
CA SER A 122 -11.41 -8.04 -3.35
C SER A 122 -10.15 -8.21 -4.19
N ILE A 123 -9.27 -9.15 -3.82
CA ILE A 123 -8.04 -9.44 -4.55
C ILE A 123 -8.36 -10.00 -5.94
N ARG A 124 -9.35 -10.90 -6.02
CA ARG A 124 -9.85 -11.42 -7.29
C ARG A 124 -10.37 -10.30 -8.19
N ALA A 125 -11.19 -9.39 -7.66
CA ALA A 125 -11.71 -8.26 -8.44
C ALA A 125 -10.62 -7.32 -8.97
N VAL A 126 -9.53 -7.12 -8.21
CA VAL A 126 -8.36 -6.38 -8.69
C VAL A 126 -7.72 -7.10 -9.88
N LEU A 127 -7.51 -8.42 -9.78
CA LEU A 127 -6.91 -9.20 -10.87
C LEU A 127 -7.83 -9.33 -12.09
N GLU A 128 -9.14 -9.45 -11.91
CA GLU A 128 -10.13 -9.39 -13.00
C GLU A 128 -10.06 -8.04 -13.71
N HIS A 129 -9.90 -6.93 -12.98
CA HIS A 129 -9.72 -5.63 -13.60
C HIS A 129 -8.42 -5.53 -14.40
N VAL A 130 -7.30 -6.06 -13.88
CA VAL A 130 -6.03 -6.12 -14.61
C VAL A 130 -6.16 -6.98 -15.87
N ARG A 131 -6.90 -8.09 -15.82
CA ARG A 131 -7.13 -8.98 -16.96
C ARG A 131 -8.02 -8.31 -18.02
N ASP A 132 -9.16 -7.77 -17.60
CA ASP A 132 -10.26 -7.40 -18.49
C ASP A 132 -10.22 -5.93 -18.92
N ARG A 133 -9.53 -5.07 -18.15
CA ARG A 133 -9.45 -3.62 -18.39
C ARG A 133 -8.02 -3.09 -18.21
N PRO A 134 -7.03 -3.64 -18.93
CA PRO A 134 -5.61 -3.40 -18.66
C PRO A 134 -5.16 -1.93 -18.88
N THR A 135 -5.95 -1.14 -19.60
CA THR A 135 -5.66 0.28 -19.87
C THR A 135 -6.41 1.24 -18.94
N GLU A 136 -7.32 0.74 -18.10
CA GLU A 136 -8.05 1.58 -17.16
C GLU A 136 -7.25 1.77 -15.87
N PRO A 137 -6.98 3.02 -15.45
CA PRO A 137 -6.25 3.27 -14.22
C PRO A 137 -7.13 3.00 -12.99
N PHE A 138 -6.54 2.32 -12.00
CA PHE A 138 -7.19 2.03 -10.73
C PHE A 138 -6.31 2.34 -9.53
N LEU A 139 -6.96 2.47 -8.38
CA LEU A 139 -6.33 2.62 -7.07
C LEU A 139 -6.87 1.54 -6.13
N PHE A 140 -6.07 1.12 -5.16
CA PHE A 140 -6.53 0.28 -4.06
C PHE A 140 -5.96 0.83 -2.74
N HIS A 141 -6.75 0.77 -1.68
CA HIS A 141 -6.34 1.27 -0.37
C HIS A 141 -6.94 0.46 0.77
N CYS A 142 -6.38 0.61 1.95
CA CYS A 142 -7.00 0.18 3.20
C CYS A 142 -7.09 1.39 4.14
N THR A 143 -7.06 1.16 5.46
CA THR A 143 -7.10 2.26 6.44
C THR A 143 -5.78 3.01 6.52
N ALA A 144 -4.68 2.30 6.78
CA ALA A 144 -3.36 2.89 6.97
C ALA A 144 -2.51 2.92 5.70
N GLY A 145 -3.00 2.32 4.60
CA GLY A 145 -2.15 1.90 3.49
C GLY A 145 -1.18 0.77 3.87
N LYS A 146 -1.05 0.44 5.16
CA LYS A 146 -0.38 -0.65 5.90
C LYS A 146 -0.14 -2.01 5.20
N ASP A 147 -1.04 -2.91 5.53
CA ASP A 147 -0.84 -4.36 5.50
C ASP A 147 -1.61 -5.00 4.34
N ARG A 148 -2.92 -4.74 4.27
CA ARG A 148 -3.80 -5.25 3.21
C ARG A 148 -3.41 -4.73 1.83
N THR A 149 -3.08 -3.44 1.76
CA THR A 149 -2.52 -2.83 0.56
C THR A 149 -1.17 -3.44 0.22
N ALA A 150 -0.30 -3.73 1.20
CA ALA A 150 0.98 -4.39 0.93
C ALA A 150 0.81 -5.79 0.32
N VAL A 151 -0.15 -6.59 0.78
CA VAL A 151 -0.44 -7.92 0.18
C VAL A 151 -0.85 -7.79 -1.29
N VAL A 152 -1.78 -6.89 -1.62
CA VAL A 152 -2.20 -6.64 -3.02
C VAL A 152 -1.04 -6.09 -3.85
N ALA A 153 -0.29 -5.13 -3.29
CA ALA A 153 0.89 -4.56 -3.91
C ALA A 153 1.93 -5.63 -4.25
N GLY A 154 2.29 -6.45 -3.28
CA GLY A 154 3.27 -7.52 -3.43
C GLY A 154 2.87 -8.54 -4.49
N LEU A 155 1.60 -8.95 -4.50
CA LEU A 155 1.03 -9.80 -5.54
C LEU A 155 1.21 -9.19 -6.93
N LEU A 156 0.76 -7.94 -7.13
CA LEU A 156 0.88 -7.27 -8.43
C LEU A 156 2.34 -7.09 -8.85
N GLN A 157 3.23 -6.71 -7.93
CA GLN A 157 4.66 -6.54 -8.20
C GLN A 157 5.31 -7.85 -8.62
N SER A 158 5.02 -8.94 -7.91
CA SER A 158 5.54 -10.27 -8.24
C SER A 158 5.02 -10.79 -9.57
N LEU A 159 3.72 -10.64 -9.87
CA LEU A 159 3.17 -11.03 -11.18
C LEU A 159 3.76 -10.19 -12.32
N ALA A 160 4.03 -8.90 -12.08
CA ALA A 160 4.75 -8.02 -13.00
C ALA A 160 6.23 -8.40 -13.20
N GLY A 161 6.76 -9.38 -12.45
CA GLY A 161 8.15 -9.84 -12.56
C GLY A 161 9.15 -8.95 -11.81
N THR A 162 8.69 -8.18 -10.83
CA THR A 162 9.56 -7.38 -9.96
C THR A 162 10.38 -8.31 -9.07
N ALA A 163 11.69 -8.03 -8.96
CA ALA A 163 12.59 -8.81 -8.12
C ALA A 163 12.18 -8.72 -6.63
N THR A 164 12.32 -9.83 -5.90
CA THR A 164 11.82 -9.97 -4.52
C THR A 164 12.39 -8.91 -3.57
N ASP A 165 13.66 -8.56 -3.71
CA ASP A 165 14.31 -7.49 -2.94
C ASP A 165 13.64 -6.13 -3.15
N ARG A 166 13.17 -5.85 -4.37
CA ARG A 166 12.43 -4.62 -4.70
C ARG A 166 11.01 -4.62 -4.15
N VAL A 167 10.34 -5.78 -4.14
CA VAL A 167 9.03 -5.93 -3.49
C VAL A 167 9.15 -5.71 -1.98
N VAL A 168 10.18 -6.29 -1.36
CA VAL A 168 10.47 -6.09 0.06
C VAL A 168 10.81 -4.62 0.34
N PHE A 169 11.57 -3.97 -0.54
CA PHE A 169 11.86 -2.54 -0.39
C PHE A 169 10.59 -1.69 -0.42
N ASP A 170 9.71 -1.88 -1.41
CA ASP A 170 8.41 -1.19 -1.48
C ASP A 170 7.55 -1.44 -0.24
N TYR A 171 7.52 -2.69 0.23
CA TYR A 171 6.90 -3.04 1.50
C TYR A 171 7.50 -2.28 2.69
N MET A 172 8.82 -2.11 2.75
CA MET A 172 9.47 -1.40 3.86
C MET A 172 9.26 0.12 3.82
N LEU A 173 9.06 0.73 2.66
CA LEU A 173 8.76 2.17 2.54
C LEU A 173 7.49 2.59 3.31
N SER A 174 6.58 1.66 3.48
CA SER A 174 5.45 1.75 4.40
C SER A 174 5.79 2.23 5.81
N ARG A 175 6.98 1.90 6.33
CA ARG A 175 7.47 2.36 7.64
C ARG A 175 7.67 3.88 7.65
N ILE A 176 8.15 4.45 6.55
CA ILE A 176 8.30 5.90 6.39
C ILE A 176 6.92 6.53 6.18
N GLY A 177 6.10 5.95 5.31
CA GLY A 177 4.78 6.50 4.96
C GLY A 177 3.79 6.56 6.13
N ILE A 178 3.90 5.64 7.11
CA ILE A 178 3.03 5.63 8.28
C ILE A 178 3.49 6.57 9.40
N GLU A 179 4.73 7.08 9.34
CA GLU A 179 5.31 7.90 10.41
C GLU A 179 4.44 9.09 10.82
N PRO A 180 3.84 9.88 9.90
CA PRO A 180 3.00 11.00 10.32
C PRO A 180 1.71 10.58 11.05
N ALA A 181 1.28 9.32 10.89
CA ALA A 181 0.16 8.73 11.61
C ALA A 181 0.60 7.77 12.72
N ARG A 182 1.88 7.78 13.12
CA ARG A 182 2.43 6.80 14.09
C ARG A 182 1.69 6.78 15.41
N GLU A 183 1.38 7.94 15.98
CA GLU A 183 0.61 8.02 17.23
C GLU A 183 -0.85 7.58 17.05
N LYS A 184 -1.45 7.85 15.88
CA LYS A 184 -2.81 7.34 15.56
C LYS A 184 -2.82 5.83 15.40
N LEU A 185 -1.77 5.26 14.81
CA LEU A 185 -1.59 3.80 14.71
C LEU A 185 -1.47 3.18 16.11
N LYS A 186 -0.67 3.77 17.00
CA LYS A 186 -0.57 3.29 18.39
C LYS A 186 -1.92 3.33 19.10
N ALA A 187 -2.63 4.46 19.02
CA ALA A 187 -3.96 4.60 19.62
C ALA A 187 -4.97 3.59 19.04
N PHE A 188 -4.91 3.34 17.73
CA PHE A 188 -5.74 2.34 17.07
C PHE A 188 -5.44 0.92 17.56
N LEU A 189 -4.15 0.57 17.72
CA LEU A 189 -3.75 -0.74 18.24
C LEU A 189 -4.17 -0.94 19.70
N VAL A 190 -3.97 0.07 20.56
CA VAL A 190 -4.44 0.03 21.96
C VAL A 190 -5.95 -0.16 22.01
N ALA A 191 -6.71 0.63 21.25
CA ALA A 191 -8.17 0.50 21.21
C ALA A 191 -8.66 -0.84 20.64
N GLY A 192 -7.91 -1.45 19.71
CA GLY A 192 -8.28 -2.69 19.04
C GLY A 192 -7.87 -3.97 19.78
N LEU A 193 -6.85 -3.90 20.63
CA LEU A 193 -6.27 -5.06 21.34
C LEU A 193 -6.64 -5.11 22.83
N GLY A 194 -7.34 -4.10 23.36
CA GLY A 194 -7.82 -4.07 24.75
C GLY A 194 -6.81 -3.44 25.71
N GLU A 195 -6.64 -4.03 26.91
CA GLU A 195 -5.74 -3.53 27.97
C GLU A 195 -4.27 -3.82 27.66
N VAL A 196 -3.78 -3.26 26.55
CA VAL A 196 -2.39 -3.41 26.10
C VAL A 196 -1.69 -2.07 26.15
N ASN A 197 -0.38 -2.10 26.40
CA ASN A 197 0.45 -0.92 26.43
C ASN A 197 1.78 -1.18 25.70
N PRO A 198 2.62 -0.16 25.47
CA PRO A 198 3.91 -0.33 24.83
C PRO A 198 4.88 -1.33 25.49
N GLU A 199 4.66 -1.71 26.75
CA GLU A 199 5.47 -2.71 27.46
C GLU A 199 4.91 -4.13 27.30
N THR A 200 3.70 -4.29 26.75
CA THR A 200 3.12 -5.61 26.51
C THR A 200 3.95 -6.36 25.46
N PRO A 201 4.41 -7.59 25.73
CA PRO A 201 5.15 -8.39 24.76
C PRO A 201 4.40 -8.51 23.43
N GLY A 202 5.10 -8.31 22.32
CA GLY A 202 4.53 -8.35 20.97
C GLY A 202 3.85 -7.06 20.51
N PHE A 203 3.57 -6.09 21.39
CA PHE A 203 2.91 -4.82 21.03
C PHE A 203 3.65 -4.08 19.91
N TRP A 204 4.97 -3.97 20.04
CA TRP A 204 5.74 -3.27 19.02
C TRP A 204 5.98 -4.09 17.78
N ASN A 205 5.96 -5.41 17.88
CA ASN A 205 6.04 -6.29 16.73
C ASN A 205 4.79 -6.15 15.84
N ILE A 206 3.59 -6.06 16.43
CA ILE A 206 2.36 -5.76 15.67
C ILE A 206 2.31 -4.33 15.11
N ALA A 207 2.98 -3.36 15.75
CA ALA A 207 3.11 -2.02 15.19
C ALA A 207 4.13 -1.96 14.03
N SER A 208 5.14 -2.82 14.06
CA SER A 208 6.34 -2.74 13.21
C SER A 208 6.16 -3.31 11.80
N LEU A 209 7.13 -3.02 10.95
CA LEU A 209 7.38 -3.69 9.68
C LEU A 209 8.83 -4.13 9.68
N LYS A 210 9.09 -5.38 9.29
CA LYS A 210 10.44 -5.94 9.13
C LYS A 210 10.50 -6.76 7.85
N PRO A 211 11.64 -6.82 7.15
CA PRO A 211 11.82 -7.71 6.00
C PRO A 211 11.54 -9.18 6.37
N SER A 212 11.88 -9.60 7.60
CA SER A 212 11.62 -10.96 8.09
C SER A 212 10.13 -11.30 8.14
N TYR A 213 9.25 -10.33 8.39
CA TYR A 213 7.80 -10.55 8.39
C TYR A 213 7.29 -10.88 6.98
N TRP A 214 7.79 -10.16 5.99
CA TRP A 214 7.45 -10.40 4.59
C TRP A 214 8.03 -11.74 4.11
N ALA A 215 9.26 -12.06 4.50
CA ALA A 215 9.88 -13.35 4.20
C ALA A 215 9.07 -14.52 4.79
N ALA A 216 8.71 -14.46 6.08
CA ALA A 216 7.90 -15.48 6.73
C ALA A 216 6.51 -15.64 6.07
N PHE A 217 5.91 -14.54 5.61
CA PHE A 217 4.68 -14.58 4.81
C PHE A 217 4.89 -15.30 3.47
N LEU A 218 5.95 -14.97 2.72
CA LEU A 218 6.24 -15.63 1.44
C LEU A 218 6.51 -17.13 1.62
N GLU A 219 7.16 -17.54 2.71
CA GLU A 219 7.32 -18.96 3.07
C GLU A 219 5.96 -19.63 3.27
N GLY A 220 5.06 -19.01 4.04
CA GLY A 220 3.69 -19.52 4.22
C GLY A 220 2.90 -19.60 2.93
N LEU A 221 3.03 -18.59 2.08
CA LEU A 221 2.38 -18.55 0.78
C LEU A 221 2.91 -19.66 -0.14
N GLN A 222 4.22 -19.93 -0.07
CA GLN A 222 4.86 -21.04 -0.78
C GLN A 222 4.35 -22.39 -0.30
N GLU A 223 4.24 -22.58 1.01
CA GLU A 223 3.73 -23.81 1.64
C GLU A 223 2.25 -24.06 1.29
N GLU A 224 1.40 -23.04 1.40
CA GLU A 224 -0.05 -23.19 1.27
C GLU A 224 -0.51 -23.23 -0.19
N TYR A 225 0.10 -22.41 -1.06
CA TYR A 225 -0.36 -22.23 -2.43
C TYR A 225 0.66 -22.65 -3.49
N GLY A 226 1.95 -22.71 -3.16
CA GLY A 226 3.04 -22.83 -4.13
C GLY A 226 3.52 -21.47 -4.66
N GLY A 227 3.33 -20.41 -3.87
CA GLY A 227 3.74 -19.04 -4.22
C GLY A 227 2.60 -18.24 -4.84
N TRP A 228 2.91 -17.04 -5.37
CA TRP A 228 1.90 -16.13 -5.92
C TRP A 228 1.10 -16.72 -7.06
N ASP A 229 1.75 -17.39 -8.03
CA ASP A 229 1.07 -18.04 -9.15
C ASP A 229 0.08 -19.09 -8.67
N GLY A 230 0.50 -19.92 -7.71
CA GLY A 230 -0.36 -20.92 -7.09
C GLY A 230 -1.50 -20.31 -6.28
N TYR A 231 -1.30 -19.14 -5.66
CA TYR A 231 -2.37 -18.42 -4.98
C TYR A 231 -3.39 -17.88 -5.99
N VAL A 232 -2.95 -17.38 -7.15
CA VAL A 232 -3.84 -16.92 -8.22
C VAL A 232 -4.68 -18.08 -8.77
N THR A 233 -4.07 -19.23 -9.04
CA THR A 233 -4.79 -20.36 -9.67
C THR A 233 -5.59 -21.16 -8.65
N LYS A 234 -4.97 -21.64 -7.58
CA LYS A 234 -5.63 -22.50 -6.56
C LYS A 234 -6.40 -21.70 -5.53
N GLY A 235 -5.88 -20.54 -5.13
CA GLY A 235 -6.45 -19.72 -4.06
C GLY A 235 -7.62 -18.86 -4.53
N LEU A 236 -7.46 -18.19 -5.68
CA LEU A 236 -8.44 -17.29 -6.28
C LEU A 236 -9.28 -17.94 -7.39
N GLY A 237 -8.90 -19.11 -7.89
CA GLY A 237 -9.65 -19.85 -8.89
C GLY A 237 -9.55 -19.29 -10.31
N PHE A 238 -8.45 -18.63 -10.65
CA PHE A 238 -8.16 -18.27 -12.04
C PHE A 238 -7.59 -19.47 -12.82
N SER A 239 -7.84 -19.52 -14.12
CA SER A 239 -7.17 -20.48 -14.99
C SER A 239 -5.69 -20.10 -15.21
N GLU A 240 -4.89 -21.03 -15.72
CA GLU A 240 -3.52 -20.73 -16.14
C GLU A 240 -3.50 -19.69 -17.29
N GLU A 241 -4.51 -19.72 -18.17
CA GLU A 241 -4.66 -18.73 -19.25
C GLU A 241 -4.95 -17.32 -18.70
N ASP A 242 -5.80 -17.21 -17.68
CA ASP A 242 -6.05 -15.95 -16.98
C ASP A 242 -4.77 -15.42 -16.33
N LEU A 243 -4.00 -16.29 -15.65
CA LEU A 243 -2.75 -15.91 -14.98
C LEU A 243 -1.74 -15.36 -15.99
N GLU A 244 -1.55 -16.03 -17.12
CA GLU A 244 -0.63 -15.55 -18.15
C GLU A 244 -1.11 -14.25 -18.80
N THR A 245 -2.42 -14.08 -18.97
CA THR A 245 -3.01 -12.80 -19.44
C THR A 245 -2.76 -11.67 -18.44
N ILE A 246 -2.97 -11.92 -17.14
CA ILE A 246 -2.71 -10.94 -16.06
C ILE A 246 -1.23 -10.54 -16.05
N LYS A 247 -0.31 -11.52 -16.04
CA LYS A 247 1.13 -11.26 -16.09
C LYS A 247 1.52 -10.46 -17.32
N LYS A 248 0.98 -10.82 -18.49
CA LYS A 248 1.18 -10.11 -19.74
C LYS A 248 0.74 -8.65 -19.60
N ASN A 249 -0.49 -8.39 -19.16
CA ASN A 249 -1.01 -7.03 -18.99
C ASN A 249 -0.19 -6.19 -17.99
N LEU A 250 0.33 -6.81 -16.92
CA LEU A 250 1.20 -6.13 -15.94
C LEU A 250 2.62 -5.86 -16.46
N ARG A 251 3.09 -6.61 -17.45
CA ARG A 251 4.44 -6.51 -18.01
C ARG A 251 4.48 -5.70 -19.31
N GLU A 252 3.37 -5.67 -20.05
CA GLU A 252 3.28 -5.00 -21.33
C GLU A 252 3.31 -3.48 -21.19
N LYS A 253 4.11 -2.85 -22.06
CA LYS A 253 4.11 -1.40 -22.18
C LYS A 253 2.89 -0.97 -22.98
N HIS A 254 1.85 -0.47 -22.32
CA HIS A 254 0.77 0.22 -23.02
C HIS A 254 1.31 1.53 -23.62
N LEU A 255 1.45 1.57 -24.95
CA LEU A 255 1.99 2.69 -25.75
C LEU A 255 1.00 3.86 -25.93
N GLY A 256 0.01 4.04 -25.04
CA GLY A 256 -0.90 5.20 -25.05
C GLY A 256 -0.41 6.25 -24.07
N TYR A 257 -0.06 7.46 -24.56
CA TYR A 257 0.63 8.59 -23.89
C TYR A 257 2.17 8.59 -24.00
N GLY A 258 2.67 8.68 -25.24
CA GLY A 258 4.05 9.05 -25.55
C GLY A 258 4.18 10.52 -25.94
N ARG A 259 5.17 11.20 -25.34
CA ARG A 259 5.74 12.54 -25.62
C ARG A 259 5.05 13.76 -24.98
N LEU A 260 5.50 14.09 -23.77
CA LEU A 260 5.83 15.48 -23.43
C LEU A 260 7.15 15.48 -22.63
N LEU A 261 8.21 15.83 -23.36
CA LEU A 261 9.45 16.55 -23.01
C LEU A 261 10.23 16.18 -21.74
N GLY A 262 11.55 16.08 -21.95
CA GLY A 262 12.53 15.80 -20.91
C GLY A 262 12.58 16.86 -19.80
N TYR A 263 13.12 16.42 -18.67
CA TYR A 263 13.33 17.17 -17.43
C TYR A 263 12.06 17.62 -16.69
N GLY A 264 11.66 16.77 -15.73
CA GLY A 264 11.18 17.25 -14.44
C GLY A 264 9.66 17.28 -14.24
N ARG A 265 9.24 16.45 -13.28
CA ARG A 265 8.04 16.59 -12.44
C ARG A 265 6.70 16.23 -13.09
N LEU A 266 5.82 15.75 -12.20
CA LEU A 266 4.48 15.22 -12.40
C LEU A 266 4.41 13.82 -13.02
N LEU A 267 3.71 12.94 -12.29
CA LEU A 267 2.62 12.06 -12.75
C LEU A 267 2.60 10.80 -11.87
N GLY A 268 1.67 10.74 -10.92
CA GLY A 268 1.36 9.50 -10.19
C GLY A 268 0.67 8.54 -11.15
N TYR A 269 1.45 7.58 -11.67
CA TYR A 269 1.08 6.67 -12.75
C TYR A 269 1.47 5.26 -12.32
N VAL A 270 0.54 4.31 -12.27
CA VAL A 270 0.94 2.90 -12.37
C VAL A 270 1.33 2.69 -13.84
N ARG A 271 2.60 2.92 -14.15
CA ARG A 271 3.21 2.49 -15.41
C ARG A 271 3.89 1.13 -15.19
N PRO A 272 3.74 0.19 -16.12
CA PRO A 272 4.73 -0.87 -16.27
C PRO A 272 5.98 -0.25 -16.89
N LEU A 273 7.14 -0.43 -16.27
CA LEU A 273 8.43 -0.05 -16.86
C LEU A 273 9.28 -1.30 -17.03
N GLY A 274 9.88 -1.39 -18.22
CA GLY A 274 10.83 -2.44 -18.55
C GLY A 274 12.00 -2.43 -17.57
N TYR A 275 12.39 -3.62 -17.16
CA TYR A 275 13.57 -3.90 -16.34
C TYR A 275 13.68 -3.03 -15.07
N GLY A 276 12.96 -3.46 -14.01
CA GLY A 276 13.24 -3.08 -12.63
C GLY A 276 12.26 -2.07 -12.02
N GLY A 277 11.25 -2.59 -11.29
CA GLY A 277 10.50 -1.84 -10.28
C GLY A 277 9.06 -1.47 -10.67
N LEU A 278 8.09 -2.28 -10.23
CA LEU A 278 6.71 -1.83 -10.05
C LEU A 278 6.66 -1.04 -8.73
N TRP A 279 6.32 0.25 -8.78
CA TRP A 279 6.15 1.09 -7.59
C TRP A 279 4.67 1.18 -7.23
N VAL A 280 4.31 0.80 -6.01
CA VAL A 280 2.95 0.97 -5.51
C VAL A 280 2.91 2.32 -4.79
N PHE A 281 2.04 3.21 -5.28
CA PHE A 281 1.82 4.50 -4.63
C PHE A 281 1.27 4.29 -3.22
N ARG A 282 2.04 4.73 -2.22
CA ARG A 282 1.57 4.82 -0.85
C ARG A 282 1.55 6.26 -0.39
N LEU A 283 0.33 6.71 -0.07
CA LEU A 283 0.00 8.04 0.45
C LEU A 283 0.33 8.09 1.95
N GLY A 284 1.19 9.02 2.37
CA GLY A 284 1.50 9.27 3.79
C GLY A 284 0.55 10.29 4.43
N TYR A 285 0.20 10.11 5.70
CA TYR A 285 -0.66 11.04 6.44
C TYR A 285 0.08 12.36 6.77
N LEU A 286 -0.58 13.45 7.17
CA LEU A 286 0.01 14.60 7.89
C LEU A 286 -1.16 15.37 8.52
N ASP A 287 -1.24 15.43 9.86
CA ASP A 287 -2.32 16.14 10.57
C ASP A 287 -1.96 17.60 10.89
N SER A 288 -3.02 18.42 10.89
CA SER A 288 -3.15 19.83 11.16
C SER A 288 -2.18 20.46 12.18
N GLY A 289 -1.21 21.21 11.67
CA GLY A 289 -0.41 22.19 12.42
C GLY A 289 0.07 23.28 11.47
N GLN A 290 -0.50 24.48 11.60
CA GLN A 290 -0.38 25.60 10.66
C GLN A 290 1.02 25.78 10.04
N PHE A 291 1.11 25.60 8.71
CA PHE A 291 2.18 26.16 7.91
C PHE A 291 1.56 27.12 6.88
N LYS A 292 1.88 28.42 6.98
CA LYS A 292 1.46 29.40 5.98
C LYS A 292 2.32 29.21 4.72
N LEU A 293 1.67 29.01 3.57
CA LEU A 293 2.31 28.95 2.27
C LEU A 293 2.89 30.33 1.88
N HIS A 294 4.11 30.33 1.35
CA HIS A 294 4.56 31.45 0.52
C HIS A 294 3.76 31.45 -0.80
N PRO A 295 3.41 32.63 -1.35
CA PRO A 295 2.66 32.71 -2.60
C PRO A 295 3.42 32.01 -3.73
N LEU A 296 2.66 31.34 -4.61
CA LEU A 296 3.20 30.69 -5.80
C LEU A 296 3.97 31.70 -6.66
N PRO A 297 5.09 31.30 -7.30
CA PRO A 297 5.76 32.15 -8.29
C PRO A 297 4.79 32.56 -9.39
N GLU A 298 4.87 33.83 -9.83
CA GLU A 298 3.95 34.46 -10.82
C GLU A 298 3.79 33.66 -12.12
N THR A 299 4.73 32.77 -12.44
CA THR A 299 4.68 31.87 -13.61
C THR A 299 3.58 30.81 -13.54
N MET A 300 2.91 30.65 -12.40
CA MET A 300 1.82 29.68 -12.19
C MET A 300 0.44 30.34 -12.01
N GLN A 301 0.29 31.63 -12.32
CA GLN A 301 -1.00 32.34 -12.27
C GLN A 301 -1.68 32.53 -13.64
N LYS A 302 -1.29 31.80 -14.69
CA LYS A 302 -1.96 31.85 -15.99
C LYS A 302 -2.13 30.48 -16.60
#